data_AF-A0A956HS93-F1
#
_entry.id   AF-A0A956HS93-F1
#
_cell.length_a   1.000
_cell.length_b   1.000
_cell.length_c   1.000
_cell.angle_alpha   90.00
_cell.angle_beta   90.00
_cell.angle_gamma   90.00
#
_symmetry.space_group_name_H-M   'P 1'
#
loop_
_entity.id
_entity.type
_entity.pdbx_description
1 polymer ?
#
loop_
_entity_poly.entity_id
_entity_poly.type
_entity_poly.pdbx_seq_one_letter_code
_entity_poly.pdbx_strand_id
1 'polypeptide(L)' 'EYMEKIKTGSLIEIASVLRDLYLLRGDKDLSFGERKMLDTARGLLVQELALARNVGEDAIADEIEQMFSA' A
#
# COMPACT_ATOMS: atom_id res chain seq x y z
N GLU A 1 7.10 -14.56 -0.96
CA GLU A 1 7.75 -13.27 -0.65
C GLU A 1 6.78 -12.13 -0.35
N TYR A 2 6.18 -11.40 -1.30
CA TYR A 2 5.27 -10.27 -0.97
C TYR A 2 4.07 -10.65 -0.08
N MET A 3 3.46 -11.80 -0.37
CA MET A 3 2.34 -12.31 0.41
C MET A 3 2.73 -12.75 1.83
N GLU A 4 3.98 -13.16 2.04
CA GLU A 4 4.52 -13.48 3.37
C GLU A 4 4.79 -12.20 4.16
N LYS A 5 5.33 -11.16 3.51
CA LYS A 5 5.53 -9.83 4.09
C LYS A 5 4.24 -9.15 4.53
N ILE A 6 3.13 -9.41 3.84
CA ILE A 6 1.80 -8.96 4.29
C ILE A 6 1.32 -9.81 5.48
N LYS A 7 1.56 -11.14 5.45
CA LYS A 7 1.19 -12.04 6.55
C LYS A 7 1.96 -11.83 7.84
N THR A 8 3.18 -11.29 7.79
CA THR A 8 3.93 -10.95 9.01
C THR A 8 3.30 -9.80 9.79
N GLY A 9 2.40 -9.02 9.16
CA GLY A 9 1.70 -7.91 9.81
C GLY A 9 2.60 -6.72 10.16
N SER A 10 3.83 -6.68 9.64
CA SER A 10 4.74 -5.56 9.88
C SER A 10 4.40 -4.41 8.94
N LEU A 11 4.04 -3.25 9.51
CA LEU A 11 3.68 -2.05 8.76
C LEU A 11 4.79 -1.61 7.78
N ILE A 12 6.05 -1.74 8.20
CA ILE A 12 7.23 -1.37 7.40
C ILE A 12 7.37 -2.29 6.19
N GLU A 13 7.14 -3.59 6.38
CA GLU A 13 7.20 -4.57 5.29
C GLU A 13 6.07 -4.31 4.29
N ILE A 14 4.85 -4.08 4.78
CA ILE A 14 3.68 -3.74 3.95
C ILE A 14 3.95 -2.46 3.13
N ALA A 15 4.56 -1.44 3.74
CA ALA A 15 4.93 -0.21 3.05
C ALA A 15 5.99 -0.43 1.96
N SER A 16 6.96 -1.30 2.20
CA SER A 16 7.93 -1.68 1.16
C SER A 16 7.24 -2.40 0.00
N VAL A 17 6.33 -3.34 0.28
CA VAL A 17 5.57 -4.05 -0.77
C VAL A 17 4.72 -3.08 -1.58
N LEU A 18 4.02 -2.16 -0.92
CA LEU A 18 3.20 -1.14 -1.58
C LEU A 18 4.04 -0.27 -2.53
N ARG A 19 5.19 0.24 -2.06
CA ARG A 19 6.11 1.04 -2.86
C ARG A 19 6.61 0.27 -4.09
N ASP A 20 7.04 -0.98 -3.89
CA ASP A 20 7.56 -1.81 -4.97
C ASP A 20 6.47 -2.04 -6.03
N LEU A 21 5.26 -2.37 -5.61
CA LEU A 21 4.12 -2.58 -6.52
C LEU A 21 3.68 -1.30 -7.24
N TYR A 22 3.77 -0.13 -6.60
CA TYR A 22 3.53 1.17 -7.26
C TYR A 22 4.56 1.48 -8.33
N LEU A 23 5.85 1.25 -8.06
CA LEU A 23 6.93 1.38 -9.04
C LEU A 23 6.72 0.42 -10.21
N LEU A 24 6.42 -0.84 -9.92
CA LEU A 24 6.14 -1.85 -10.93
C LEU A 24 4.94 -1.48 -11.80
N ARG A 25 3.89 -0.85 -11.24
CA ARG A 25 2.73 -0.37 -12.02
C ARG A 25 3.12 0.69 -13.06
N GLY A 26 4.11 1.52 -12.77
CA GLY A 26 4.60 2.54 -13.70
C GLY A 26 5.39 1.96 -14.87
N ASP A 27 6.08 0.83 -14.63
CA ASP A 27 6.94 0.17 -15.63
C ASP A 27 6.21 -0.90 -16.45
N LYS A 28 5.28 -1.64 -15.81
CA LYS A 28 4.49 -2.72 -16.43
C LYS A 28 3.06 -2.76 -15.91
N ASP A 29 2.18 -3.41 -16.66
CA ASP A 29 0.85 -3.75 -16.15
C ASP A 29 0.94 -4.82 -15.05
N LEU A 30 0.41 -4.49 -13.87
CA LEU A 30 0.33 -5.43 -12.75
C LEU A 30 -0.59 -6.60 -13.09
N SER A 31 -0.17 -7.81 -12.76
CA SER A 31 -1.02 -9.00 -12.77
C SER A 31 -2.14 -8.90 -11.75
N PHE A 32 -3.19 -9.71 -11.91
CA PHE A 32 -4.32 -9.76 -10.98
C PHE A 32 -3.88 -10.00 -9.52
N GLY A 33 -2.88 -10.85 -9.30
CA GLY A 33 -2.35 -11.13 -7.97
C GLY A 33 -1.60 -9.94 -7.36
N GLU A 34 -0.76 -9.28 -8.16
CA GLU A 34 -0.04 -8.07 -7.74
C GLU A 34 -1.00 -6.92 -7.44
N ARG A 35 -2.01 -6.72 -8.28
CA ARG A 35 -3.04 -5.68 -8.08
C ARG A 35 -3.83 -5.93 -6.80
N LYS A 36 -4.20 -7.18 -6.51
CA LYS A 36 -4.86 -7.57 -5.26
C LYS A 36 -3.96 -7.37 -4.02
N MET A 37 -2.66 -7.64 -4.14
CA MET A 37 -1.70 -7.38 -3.06
C MET A 37 -1.52 -5.88 -2.80
N LEU A 38 -1.47 -5.06 -3.85
CA LEU A 38 -1.40 -3.60 -3.74
C LEU A 38 -2.62 -3.06 -3.00
N ASP A 39 -3.83 -3.48 -3.38
CA ASP A 39 -5.08 -3.09 -2.71
C ASP A 39 -5.07 -3.49 -1.22
N THR A 40 -4.65 -4.72 -0.92
CA THR A 40 -4.58 -5.21 0.46
C THR A 40 -3.58 -4.40 1.28
N ALA A 41 -2.38 -4.16 0.73
CA ALA A 41 -1.35 -3.37 1.39
C ALA A 41 -1.78 -1.92 1.60
N ARG A 42 -2.46 -1.32 0.61
CA ARG A 42 -3.00 0.05 0.68
C ARG A 42 -4.04 0.15 1.79
N GLY A 43 -5.00 -0.77 1.83
CA GLY A 43 -6.03 -0.78 2.87
C GLY A 43 -5.44 -0.86 4.28
N LEU A 44 -4.52 -1.79 4.52
CA LEU A 44 -3.87 -1.96 5.82
C LEU A 44 -3.10 -0.69 6.25
N LEU A 45 -2.34 -0.09 5.34
CA LEU A 45 -1.60 1.15 5.61
C LEU A 45 -2.52 2.32 5.91
N VAL A 46 -3.58 2.49 5.12
CA VAL A 46 -4.56 3.55 5.29
C VAL A 46 -5.23 3.42 6.66
N GLN A 47 -5.68 2.23 7.03
CA GLN A 47 -6.35 1.98 8.31
C GLN A 47 -5.44 2.29 9.51
N GLU A 48 -4.21 1.77 9.50
CA GLU A 48 -3.25 1.98 10.60
C GLU A 48 -2.84 3.45 10.73
N LEU A 49 -2.58 4.13 9.61
CA LEU A 49 -2.24 5.56 9.62
C LEU A 49 -3.43 6.45 10.02
N ALA A 50 -4.64 6.11 9.55
CA ALA A 50 -5.87 6.81 9.94
C ALA A 50 -6.11 6.70 11.44
N LEU A 51 -5.93 5.50 12.01
CA LEU A 51 -6.02 5.27 13.46
C LEU A 51 -4.91 6.01 14.22
N ALA A 52 -3.66 5.91 13.76
CA ALA A 52 -2.51 6.54 14.43
C ALA A 52 -2.56 8.07 14.43
N ARG A 53 -3.07 8.68 13.34
CA ARG A 53 -3.16 10.14 13.16
C ARG A 53 -4.54 10.71 13.50
N ASN A 54 -5.52 9.85 13.81
CA ASN A 54 -6.92 10.23 14.07
C ASN A 54 -7.54 11.07 12.94
N VAL A 55 -7.26 10.67 11.69
CA VAL A 55 -7.79 11.31 10.48
C VAL A 55 -8.62 10.30 9.68
N GLY A 56 -9.45 10.77 8.77
CA GLY A 56 -10.24 9.90 7.91
C GLY A 56 -9.36 9.06 6.97
N GLU A 57 -9.83 7.84 6.67
CA GLU A 57 -9.18 6.93 5.71
C GLU A 57 -8.99 7.60 4.35
N ASP A 58 -9.98 8.37 3.89
CA ASP A 58 -9.92 9.11 2.62
C ASP A 58 -8.75 10.10 2.57
N ALA A 59 -8.50 10.83 3.66
CA ALA A 59 -7.42 11.81 3.72
C ALA A 59 -6.04 11.16 3.62
N ILE A 60 -5.86 10.00 4.27
CA ILE A 60 -4.62 9.21 4.15
C ILE A 60 -4.51 8.57 2.76
N ALA A 61 -5.62 8.08 2.21
CA ALA A 61 -5.63 7.47 0.89
C ALA A 61 -5.22 8.47 -0.20
N ASP A 62 -5.70 9.72 -0.09
CA ASP A 62 -5.31 10.85 -0.95
C ASP A 62 -3.84 11.23 -0.74
N GLU A 63 -3.36 11.31 0.51
CA GLU A 63 -1.96 11.61 0.83
C GLU A 63 -1.01 10.57 0.22
N ILE A 64 -1.34 9.28 0.36
CA ILE A 64 -0.60 8.17 -0.27
C ILE A 64 -0.62 8.31 -1.79
N GLU A 65 -1.77 8.60 -2.40
CA GLU A 65 -1.87 8.75 -3.84
C GLU A 65 -1.03 9.92 -4.37
N GLN A 66 -1.03 11.05 -3.65
CA GLN A 66 -0.18 12.19 -3.95
C GLN A 66 1.31 11.84 -3.89
N MET A 67 1.74 11.07 -2.89
CA MET A 67 3.14 10.64 -2.75
C MET A 67 3.63 9.80 -3.94
N PHE A 68 2.77 8.99 -4.55
CA PHE A 68 3.11 8.12 -5.68
C PHE A 68 2.74 8.71 -7.06
N SER A 69 2.12 9.90 -7.10
CA SER A 69 1.78 10.61 -8.34
C SER A 69 2.91 11.45 -8.94
N ALA A 70 4.09 11.45 -8.30
CA ALA A 70 5.26 12.24 -8.68
C ALA A 70 6.24 11.47 -9.60
#